data_AF-A0A1V5XI15-F1
#
_entry.id   AF-A0A1V5XI15-F1
#
_cell.length_a   1.000
_cell.length_b   1.000
_cell.length_c   1.000
_cell.angle_alpha   90.00
_cell.angle_beta   90.00
_cell.angle_gamma   90.00
#
_symmetry.space_group_name_H-M   'P 1'
#
loop_
_entity.id
_entity.type
_entity.pdbx_description
1 polymer ?
#
loop_
_entity_poly.entity_id
_entity_poly.type
_entity_poly.pdbx_seq_one_letter_code
_entity_poly.pdbx_strand_id
1 'polypeptide(L)'
;MRNINRLNEEIARWAFEIIYKNNTSWKIAFTNPTAGPWKTIKAPSKSNGQEGEVYRFILEEDRPDIIMYNDELETVIIIEAKDSLEKLLEREQARKSAAVVVKLANILGSKGDNPFWRGRENYKVVLGLLWGSTDYPENDTEKNRLYDHYHDLVKDEDVVFSSIIVGVETLYRSGNLRCTAFYKSYDARNSSLGDQIIETLME
;
A
#
# COMPACT_ATOMS: atom_id res chain seq x y z
N MET A 1 21.16 -7.81 23.25
CA MET A 1 20.16 -7.40 22.24
C MET A 1 18.78 -7.51 22.86
N ARG A 2 17.91 -6.50 22.72
CA ARG A 2 16.52 -6.63 23.16
C ARG A 2 15.83 -7.68 22.25
N ASN A 3 15.25 -8.71 22.85
CA ASN A 3 14.40 -9.64 22.11
C ASN A 3 13.11 -8.90 21.72
N ILE A 4 12.83 -8.84 20.42
CA ILE A 4 11.54 -8.35 19.92
C ILE A 4 10.57 -9.52 20.06
N ASN A 5 9.69 -9.47 21.06
CA ASN A 5 8.69 -10.52 21.30
C ASN A 5 7.52 -10.46 20.30
N ARG A 6 7.28 -9.30 19.69
CA ARG A 6 6.29 -9.08 18.64
C ARG A 6 6.71 -7.88 17.80
N LEU A 7 6.66 -8.03 16.48
CA LEU A 7 6.86 -6.92 15.55
C LEU A 7 5.71 -5.92 15.73
N ASN A 8 6.01 -4.63 15.87
CA ASN A 8 4.98 -3.59 15.90
C ASN A 8 4.78 -2.99 14.49
N GLU A 9 3.70 -2.23 14.32
CA GLU A 9 3.30 -1.62 13.05
C GLU A 9 4.40 -0.72 12.47
N GLU A 10 5.05 0.07 13.33
CA GLU A 10 6.13 0.99 12.93
C GLU A 10 7.33 0.25 12.35
N ILE A 11 7.78 -0.84 13.00
CA ILE A 11 8.89 -1.65 12.51
C ILE A 11 8.50 -2.34 11.21
N ALA A 12 7.26 -2.82 11.08
CA ALA A 12 6.73 -3.42 9.86
C ALA A 12 6.80 -2.46 8.68
N ARG A 13 6.28 -1.25 8.89
CA ARG A 13 6.24 -0.16 7.91
C ARG A 13 7.65 0.34 7.56
N TRP A 14 8.52 0.53 8.56
CA TRP A 14 9.90 0.95 8.33
C TRP A 14 10.72 -0.07 7.55
N ALA A 15 10.58 -1.36 7.87
CA ALA A 15 11.24 -2.43 7.12
C ALA A 15 10.83 -2.38 5.64
N PHE A 16 9.53 -2.22 5.39
CA PHE A 16 9.00 -2.01 4.05
C PHE A 16 9.62 -0.77 3.40
N GLU A 17 9.53 0.40 4.00
CA GLU A 17 10.08 1.62 3.42
C GLU A 17 11.55 1.49 3.04
N ILE A 18 12.38 0.90 3.89
CA ILE A 18 13.82 0.73 3.63
C ILE A 18 14.08 -0.21 2.46
N ILE A 19 13.35 -1.33 2.39
CA ILE A 19 13.52 -2.34 1.34
C ILE A 19 13.06 -1.78 -0.01
N TYR A 20 11.87 -1.17 -0.03
CA TYR A 20 11.22 -0.76 -1.27
C TYR A 20 11.72 0.58 -1.82
N LYS A 21 12.23 1.48 -0.98
CA LYS A 21 12.77 2.78 -1.42
C LYS A 21 14.08 2.65 -2.21
N ASN A 22 14.87 1.61 -1.96
CA ASN A 22 16.24 1.50 -2.48
C ASN A 22 16.39 0.49 -3.63
N ASN A 23 15.46 -0.46 -3.75
CA ASN A 23 15.68 -1.62 -4.62
C ASN A 23 14.64 -1.78 -5.74
N THR A 24 13.57 -1.00 -5.75
CA THR A 24 12.45 -1.23 -6.68
C THR A 24 12.18 -0.04 -7.61
N SER A 25 11.49 -0.30 -8.73
CA SER A 25 10.96 0.74 -9.62
C SER A 25 9.78 1.53 -9.01
N TRP A 26 9.31 1.12 -7.83
CA TRP A 26 8.22 1.76 -7.11
C TRP A 26 8.68 2.98 -6.31
N LYS A 27 7.92 4.07 -6.42
CA LYS A 27 8.20 5.34 -5.75
C LYS A 27 7.20 5.56 -4.62
N ILE A 28 7.69 5.76 -3.40
CA ILE A 28 6.86 6.10 -2.24
C ILE A 28 6.48 7.59 -2.32
N ALA A 29 5.20 7.87 -2.55
CA ALA A 29 4.65 9.22 -2.64
C ALA A 29 4.19 9.77 -1.27
N PHE A 30 3.85 8.88 -0.34
CA PHE A 30 3.43 9.25 1.00
C PHE A 30 3.76 8.12 1.98
N THR A 31 4.13 8.51 3.20
CA THR A 31 4.10 7.63 4.37
C THR A 31 3.55 8.42 5.55
N ASN A 32 2.78 7.76 6.41
CA ASN A 32 2.26 8.33 7.64
C ASN A 32 3.18 7.95 8.82
N PRO A 33 4.20 8.75 9.16
CA PRO A 33 5.02 8.48 10.32
C PRO A 33 4.27 8.83 11.61
N THR A 34 4.61 8.13 12.69
CA THR A 34 4.09 8.38 14.05
C THR A 34 4.43 9.78 14.58
N ALA A 35 5.43 10.46 14.02
CA ALA A 35 5.77 11.84 14.33
C ALA A 35 6.35 12.60 13.11
N GLY A 36 5.91 13.84 12.90
CA GLY A 36 6.46 14.78 11.91
C GLY A 36 5.41 15.52 11.08
N PRO A 37 5.77 16.65 10.43
CA PRO A 37 4.83 17.52 9.70
C PRO A 37 4.51 17.01 8.27
N TRP A 38 4.56 15.69 8.04
CA TRP A 38 4.45 15.11 6.71
C TRP A 38 3.00 14.72 6.40
N LYS A 39 2.21 15.73 6.05
CA LYS A 39 0.80 15.58 5.63
C LYS A 39 0.64 15.65 4.11
N THR A 40 1.70 15.41 3.36
CA THR A 40 1.71 15.74 1.93
C THR A 40 2.08 14.53 1.10
N ILE A 41 1.23 14.19 0.14
CA ILE A 41 1.55 13.31 -0.99
C ILE A 41 2.44 14.10 -1.94
N LYS A 42 3.58 13.54 -2.32
CA LYS A 42 4.54 14.15 -3.22
C LYS A 42 4.90 13.23 -4.38
N ALA A 43 5.27 13.83 -5.50
CA ALA A 43 5.83 13.09 -6.62
C ALA A 43 6.72 14.01 -7.49
N PRO A 44 7.76 13.46 -8.15
CA PRO A 44 8.41 14.14 -9.27
C PRO A 44 7.45 14.37 -10.43
N SER A 45 7.44 15.60 -10.93
CA SER A 45 6.79 15.94 -12.20
C SER A 45 7.35 15.09 -13.35
N LYS A 46 6.46 14.57 -14.21
CA LYS A 46 6.87 13.86 -15.42
C LYS A 46 7.63 14.75 -16.42
N SER A 47 7.45 16.08 -16.38
CA SER A 47 8.05 17.00 -17.36
C SER A 47 9.48 17.41 -17.04
N ASN A 48 9.85 17.52 -15.76
CA ASN A 48 11.14 18.05 -15.34
C ASN A 48 11.80 17.28 -14.19
N GLY A 49 11.15 16.23 -13.68
CA GLY A 49 11.67 15.41 -12.59
C GLY A 49 11.68 16.08 -11.21
N GLN A 50 11.27 17.35 -11.08
CA GLN A 50 11.27 18.04 -9.80
C GLN A 50 10.13 17.54 -8.92
N GLU A 51 10.45 17.20 -7.66
CA GLU A 51 9.46 16.79 -6.66
C GLU A 51 8.62 18.00 -6.22
N GLY A 52 7.31 17.78 -6.11
CA GLY A 52 6.40 18.76 -5.54
C GLY A 52 5.17 18.15 -4.88
N GLU A 53 4.32 19.02 -4.36
CA GLU A 53 3.12 18.66 -3.62
C GLU A 53 1.97 18.30 -4.56
N VAL A 54 1.47 17.07 -4.40
CA VAL A 54 0.28 16.56 -5.11
C VAL A 54 -0.99 16.88 -4.31
N TYR A 55 -0.96 16.57 -3.02
CA TYR A 55 -2.08 16.72 -2.13
C TYR A 55 -1.60 16.88 -0.68
N ARG A 56 -2.30 17.70 0.10
CA ARG A 56 -2.03 17.92 1.51
C ARG A 56 -3.26 17.57 2.35
N PHE A 57 -3.10 16.60 3.23
CA PHE A 57 -4.11 16.19 4.20
C PHE A 57 -4.37 17.29 5.22
N ILE A 58 -5.64 17.48 5.58
CA ILE A 58 -6.03 18.36 6.70
C ILE A 58 -5.83 17.66 8.06
N LEU A 59 -5.91 18.40 9.17
CA LEU A 59 -5.51 17.89 10.50
C LEU A 59 -6.33 16.67 10.97
N GLU A 60 -7.62 16.65 10.70
CA GLU A 60 -8.57 15.62 11.18
C GLU A 60 -8.94 14.61 10.10
N GLU A 61 -8.24 14.63 8.98
CA GLU A 61 -8.50 13.72 7.88
C GLU A 61 -7.81 12.37 8.10
N ASP A 62 -8.58 11.29 7.90
CA ASP A 62 -8.06 9.93 7.87
C ASP A 62 -7.05 9.75 6.73
N ARG A 63 -6.00 8.99 6.98
CA ARG A 63 -4.83 8.84 6.13
C ARG A 63 -4.44 7.36 6.03
N PRO A 64 -3.93 6.90 4.87
CA PRO A 64 -3.35 5.57 4.74
C PRO A 64 -1.98 5.56 5.40
N ASP A 65 -1.35 4.39 5.48
CA ASP A 65 0.01 4.30 5.99
C ASP A 65 1.06 4.58 4.92
N ILE A 66 0.84 4.09 3.71
CA ILE A 66 1.76 4.28 2.57
C ILE A 66 0.94 4.51 1.29
N ILE A 67 1.46 5.41 0.44
CA ILE A 67 1.05 5.48 -0.97
C ILE A 67 2.31 5.35 -1.80
N MET A 68 2.29 4.44 -2.76
CA MET A 68 3.37 4.25 -3.72
C MET A 68 2.82 4.10 -5.12
N TYR A 69 3.66 4.36 -6.12
CA TYR A 69 3.26 4.25 -7.52
C TYR A 69 4.40 3.76 -8.39
N ASN A 70 4.03 3.18 -9.52
CA ASN A 70 4.93 2.72 -10.56
C ASN A 70 4.51 3.35 -11.89
N ASP A 71 5.44 4.09 -12.50
CA ASP A 71 5.16 4.80 -13.76
C ASP A 71 5.12 3.86 -14.97
N GLU A 72 5.81 2.72 -14.94
CA GLU A 72 5.85 1.75 -16.03
C GLU A 72 4.59 0.87 -16.03
N LEU A 73 4.13 0.47 -14.86
CA LEU A 73 2.90 -0.30 -14.69
C LEU A 73 1.63 0.57 -14.65
N GLU A 74 1.78 1.90 -14.68
CA GLU A 74 0.69 2.87 -14.52
C GLU A 74 -0.25 2.52 -13.35
N THR A 75 0.37 2.22 -12.20
CA THR A 75 -0.33 1.67 -11.02
C THR A 75 0.03 2.46 -9.76
N VAL A 76 -0.95 2.67 -8.90
CA VAL A 76 -0.81 3.22 -7.54
C VAL A 76 -1.25 2.14 -6.56
N ILE A 77 -0.48 1.92 -5.50
CA ILE A 77 -0.89 1.07 -4.37
C ILE A 77 -1.07 1.97 -3.15
N ILE A 78 -2.24 1.91 -2.54
CA ILE A 78 -2.55 2.57 -1.27
C ILE A 78 -2.60 1.48 -0.20
N ILE A 79 -1.70 1.56 0.78
CA ILE A 79 -1.46 0.49 1.75
C ILE A 79 -1.92 0.93 3.15
N GLU A 80 -2.73 0.07 3.77
CA GLU A 80 -2.96 0.06 5.21
C GLU A 80 -1.99 -0.93 5.87
N ALA A 81 -1.32 -0.52 6.95
CA ALA A 81 -0.39 -1.31 7.71
C ALA A 81 -0.94 -1.60 9.12
N LYS A 82 -0.73 -2.83 9.59
CA LYS A 82 -0.94 -3.23 10.99
C LYS A 82 0.20 -4.12 11.48
N ASP A 83 0.30 -4.26 12.78
CA ASP A 83 1.30 -5.15 13.39
C ASP A 83 0.97 -6.65 13.27
N SER A 84 -0.20 -7.00 12.75
CA SER A 84 -0.67 -8.38 12.57
C SER A 84 -1.84 -8.46 11.59
N LEU A 85 -1.99 -9.62 10.95
CA LEU A 85 -3.06 -9.89 10.00
C LEU A 85 -4.44 -9.82 10.67
N GLU A 86 -4.56 -10.35 11.90
CA GLU A 86 -5.80 -10.34 12.68
C GLU A 86 -6.37 -8.92 12.86
N LYS A 87 -5.52 -7.91 13.08
CA LYS A 87 -5.98 -6.52 13.22
C LYS A 87 -6.49 -5.92 11.91
N LEU A 88 -5.99 -6.38 10.77
CA LEU A 88 -6.55 -5.99 9.47
C LEU A 88 -7.93 -6.63 9.25
N LEU A 89 -8.21 -7.78 9.87
CA LEU A 89 -9.52 -8.44 9.81
C LEU A 89 -10.57 -7.82 10.76
N GLU A 90 -10.19 -6.87 11.62
CA GLU A 90 -11.15 -6.17 12.47
C GLU A 90 -12.13 -5.34 11.63
N ARG A 91 -13.41 -5.74 11.63
CA ARG A 91 -14.44 -5.22 10.71
C ARG A 91 -14.52 -3.71 10.60
N GLU A 92 -14.48 -3.00 11.73
CA GLU A 92 -14.59 -1.54 11.74
C GLU A 92 -13.30 -0.86 11.26
N GLN A 93 -12.13 -1.47 11.51
CA GLN A 93 -10.87 -0.99 10.97
C GLN A 93 -10.82 -1.21 9.45
N ALA A 94 -11.15 -2.42 8.98
CA ALA A 94 -11.15 -2.76 7.57
C ALA A 94 -12.05 -1.82 6.75
N ARG A 95 -13.25 -1.51 7.26
CA ARG A 95 -14.17 -0.54 6.65
C ARG A 95 -13.57 0.85 6.54
N LYS A 96 -12.93 1.35 7.60
CA LYS A 96 -12.28 2.66 7.58
C LYS A 96 -11.13 2.70 6.58
N SER A 97 -10.26 1.70 6.60
CA SER A 97 -9.13 1.62 5.66
C SER A 97 -9.60 1.54 4.21
N ALA A 98 -10.61 0.72 3.91
CA ALA A 98 -11.21 0.66 2.57
C ALA A 98 -11.80 2.02 2.14
N ALA A 99 -12.52 2.71 3.03
CA ALA A 99 -13.06 4.03 2.75
C ALA A 99 -11.96 5.08 2.49
N VAL A 100 -10.83 5.01 3.20
CA VAL A 100 -9.66 5.87 2.96
C VAL A 100 -9.08 5.63 1.56
N VAL A 101 -8.95 4.37 1.14
CA VAL A 101 -8.47 4.01 -0.21
C VAL A 101 -9.41 4.57 -1.28
N VAL A 102 -10.72 4.35 -1.18
CA VAL A 102 -11.72 4.87 -2.13
C VAL A 102 -11.70 6.40 -2.21
N LYS A 103 -11.63 7.07 -1.06
CA LYS A 103 -11.54 8.52 -1.00
C LYS A 103 -10.27 9.04 -1.68
N LEU A 104 -9.14 8.41 -1.42
CA LEU A 104 -7.87 8.82 -2.04
C LEU A 104 -7.80 8.51 -3.52
N ALA A 105 -8.38 7.40 -3.97
CA ALA A 105 -8.50 7.08 -5.39
C ALA A 105 -9.23 8.21 -6.13
N ASN A 106 -10.37 8.67 -5.58
CA ASN A 106 -11.11 9.83 -6.09
C ASN A 106 -10.25 11.11 -6.11
N ILE A 107 -9.58 11.41 -4.99
CA ILE A 107 -8.74 12.61 -4.90
C ILE A 107 -7.63 12.58 -5.95
N LEU A 108 -6.88 11.48 -6.06
CA LEU A 108 -5.76 11.35 -6.99
C LEU A 108 -6.23 11.35 -8.45
N GLY A 109 -7.37 10.71 -8.74
CA GLY A 109 -8.03 10.76 -10.04
C GLY A 109 -8.47 12.17 -10.45
N SER A 110 -8.65 13.09 -9.49
CA SER A 110 -8.98 14.48 -9.76
C SER A 110 -7.75 15.39 -9.92
N LYS A 111 -6.51 14.88 -9.84
CA LYS A 111 -5.27 15.69 -9.85
C LYS A 111 -4.61 15.82 -11.22
N GLY A 112 -5.33 15.64 -12.32
CA GLY A 112 -4.78 15.79 -13.68
C GLY A 112 -4.21 17.19 -14.00
N ASP A 113 -4.73 18.23 -13.34
CA ASP A 113 -4.20 19.59 -13.47
C ASP A 113 -3.01 19.90 -12.56
N ASN A 114 -2.71 19.03 -11.58
CA ASN A 114 -1.54 19.22 -10.72
C ASN A 114 -0.28 18.83 -11.51
N PRO A 115 0.73 19.72 -11.64
CA PRO A 115 1.92 19.47 -12.45
C PRO A 115 2.77 18.26 -11.98
N PHE A 116 2.63 17.85 -10.72
CA PHE A 116 3.36 16.73 -10.12
C PHE A 116 2.61 15.39 -10.25
N TRP A 117 1.33 15.42 -10.60
CA TRP A 117 0.48 14.22 -10.76
C TRP A 117 -0.13 14.06 -12.16
N ARG A 118 -0.03 15.08 -13.03
CA ARG A 118 -0.52 15.02 -14.40
C ARG A 118 -0.02 13.79 -15.15
N GLY A 119 -0.95 13.09 -15.79
CA GLY A 119 -0.76 11.80 -16.45
C GLY A 119 -0.71 10.60 -15.49
N ARG A 120 -0.91 10.79 -14.18
CA ARG A 120 -1.04 9.71 -13.17
C ARG A 120 -2.46 9.61 -12.60
N GLU A 121 -3.33 10.56 -12.90
CA GLU A 121 -4.75 10.53 -12.56
C GLU A 121 -5.50 9.33 -13.18
N ASN A 122 -4.96 8.74 -14.25
CA ASN A 122 -5.53 7.59 -14.93
C ASN A 122 -4.92 6.25 -14.48
N TYR A 123 -3.98 6.26 -13.53
CA TYR A 123 -3.33 5.03 -13.06
C TYR A 123 -4.34 4.16 -12.31
N LYS A 124 -4.16 2.84 -12.41
CA LYS A 124 -4.98 1.87 -11.64
C LYS A 124 -4.65 2.01 -10.17
N VAL A 125 -5.64 2.31 -9.33
CA VAL A 125 -5.47 2.36 -7.88
C VAL A 125 -5.81 1.00 -7.28
N VAL A 126 -4.81 0.33 -6.74
CA VAL A 126 -4.92 -1.00 -6.12
C VAL A 126 -4.87 -0.85 -4.60
N LEU A 127 -5.75 -1.60 -3.91
CA LEU A 127 -5.72 -1.69 -2.46
C LEU A 127 -4.58 -2.61 -2.02
N GLY A 128 -3.73 -2.10 -1.13
CA GLY A 128 -2.62 -2.82 -0.52
C GLY A 128 -2.82 -3.02 0.98
N LEU A 129 -2.29 -4.11 1.50
CA LEU A 129 -2.34 -4.48 2.92
C LEU A 129 -0.95 -4.87 3.39
N LEU A 130 -0.55 -4.42 4.57
CA LEU A 130 0.74 -4.75 5.17
C LEU A 130 0.55 -5.26 6.59
N TRP A 131 1.14 -6.40 6.92
CA TRP A 131 1.13 -6.94 8.27
C TRP A 131 2.49 -7.44 8.75
N GLY A 132 2.65 -7.48 10.06
CA GLY A 132 3.78 -8.09 10.73
C GLY A 132 3.55 -9.55 11.13
N SER A 133 4.60 -10.35 11.05
CA SER A 133 4.64 -11.74 11.54
C SER A 133 5.92 -12.01 12.32
N THR A 134 5.89 -12.96 13.25
CA THR A 134 7.05 -13.34 14.07
C THR A 134 7.23 -14.86 14.04
N ASP A 135 8.48 -15.30 13.87
CA ASP A 135 8.93 -16.70 13.79
C ASP A 135 8.43 -17.50 12.57
N TYR A 136 7.15 -17.36 12.22
CA TYR A 136 6.49 -18.04 11.10
C TYR A 136 5.64 -17.07 10.29
N PRO A 137 5.54 -17.26 8.96
CA PRO A 137 4.60 -16.50 8.15
C PRO A 137 3.16 -16.92 8.45
N GLU A 138 2.23 -16.00 8.21
CA GLU A 138 0.80 -16.28 8.18
C GLU A 138 0.49 -17.29 7.08
N ASN A 139 -0.52 -18.13 7.32
CA ASN A 139 -0.92 -19.15 6.37
C ASN A 139 -1.78 -18.56 5.24
N ASP A 140 -1.83 -19.28 4.11
CA ASP A 140 -2.54 -18.82 2.92
C ASP A 140 -4.06 -18.74 3.12
N THR A 141 -4.64 -19.53 4.02
CA THR A 141 -6.08 -19.48 4.33
C THR A 141 -6.46 -18.14 4.96
N GLU A 142 -5.70 -17.68 5.95
CA GLU A 142 -5.94 -16.38 6.60
C GLU A 142 -5.66 -15.21 5.66
N LYS A 143 -4.60 -15.31 4.82
CA LYS A 143 -4.34 -14.32 3.76
C LYS A 143 -5.50 -14.22 2.78
N ASN A 144 -6.01 -15.36 2.31
CA ASN A 144 -7.15 -15.41 1.41
C ASN A 144 -8.41 -14.80 2.03
N ARG A 145 -8.69 -15.12 3.30
CA ARG A 145 -9.81 -14.54 4.04
C ARG A 145 -9.68 -13.02 4.17
N LEU A 146 -8.49 -12.52 4.45
CA LEU A 146 -8.21 -11.08 4.50
C LEU A 146 -8.48 -10.42 3.14
N TYR A 147 -7.98 -11.00 2.05
CA TYR A 147 -8.20 -10.47 0.72
C TYR A 147 -9.68 -10.48 0.32
N ASP A 148 -10.41 -11.56 0.62
CA ASP A 148 -11.84 -11.65 0.32
C ASP A 148 -12.61 -10.57 1.09
N HIS A 149 -12.24 -10.36 2.36
CA HIS A 149 -12.86 -9.35 3.19
C HIS A 149 -12.70 -7.94 2.62
N TYR A 150 -11.49 -7.55 2.21
CA TYR A 150 -11.25 -6.23 1.62
C TYR A 150 -11.80 -6.10 0.22
N HIS A 151 -11.76 -7.15 -0.60
CA HIS A 151 -12.39 -7.15 -1.92
C HIS A 151 -13.90 -6.87 -1.81
N ASP A 152 -14.60 -7.53 -0.89
CA ASP A 152 -16.03 -7.29 -0.67
C ASP A 152 -16.36 -5.84 -0.25
N LEU A 153 -15.40 -5.12 0.35
CA LEU A 153 -15.58 -3.72 0.74
C LEU A 153 -15.39 -2.72 -0.41
N VAL A 154 -14.68 -3.11 -1.48
CA VAL A 154 -14.30 -2.18 -2.57
C VAL A 154 -14.71 -2.66 -3.97
N LYS A 155 -15.30 -3.85 -4.11
CA LYS A 155 -15.62 -4.45 -5.43
C LYS A 155 -16.59 -3.63 -6.27
N ASP A 156 -17.48 -2.87 -5.63
CA ASP A 156 -18.49 -2.05 -6.29
C ASP A 156 -18.03 -0.57 -6.45
N GLU A 157 -16.77 -0.27 -6.14
CA GLU A 157 -16.20 1.08 -6.21
C GLU A 157 -15.37 1.25 -7.50
N ASP A 158 -15.95 1.87 -8.53
CA ASP A 158 -15.33 2.01 -9.87
C ASP A 158 -13.96 2.71 -9.88
N VAL A 159 -13.68 3.52 -8.85
CA VAL A 159 -12.42 4.26 -8.72
C VAL A 159 -11.27 3.41 -8.18
N VAL A 160 -11.56 2.22 -7.63
CA VAL A 160 -10.57 1.25 -7.15
C VAL A 160 -10.51 0.10 -8.14
N PHE A 161 -9.30 -0.26 -8.56
CA PHE A 161 -9.06 -1.46 -9.35
C PHE A 161 -9.16 -2.71 -8.46
N SER A 162 -10.39 -3.10 -8.12
CA SER A 162 -10.73 -4.16 -7.16
C SER A 162 -10.41 -5.57 -7.66
N SER A 163 -10.10 -5.76 -8.94
CA SER A 163 -9.72 -7.06 -9.50
C SER A 163 -8.46 -7.68 -8.89
N ILE A 164 -7.66 -6.89 -8.17
CA ILE A 164 -6.44 -7.33 -7.49
C ILE A 164 -6.40 -6.71 -6.10
N ILE A 165 -6.02 -7.50 -5.11
CA ILE A 165 -5.60 -7.01 -3.79
C ILE A 165 -4.15 -7.44 -3.58
N VAL A 166 -3.30 -6.50 -3.14
CA VAL A 166 -1.89 -6.75 -2.85
C VAL A 166 -1.69 -6.86 -1.34
N GLY A 167 -0.89 -7.84 -0.91
CA GLY A 167 -0.50 -7.99 0.48
C GLY A 167 1.02 -8.02 0.62
N VAL A 168 1.54 -7.48 1.71
CA VAL A 168 2.96 -7.55 2.06
C VAL A 168 3.10 -7.99 3.51
N GLU A 169 3.87 -9.05 3.70
CA GLU A 169 4.17 -9.60 5.02
C GLU A 169 5.58 -9.24 5.42
N THR A 170 5.73 -8.54 6.55
CA THR A 170 7.02 -8.31 7.19
C THR A 170 7.24 -9.38 8.27
N LEU A 171 8.08 -10.36 7.97
CA LEU A 171 8.46 -11.43 8.89
C LEU A 171 9.73 -11.07 9.67
N TYR A 172 9.63 -11.06 11.00
CA TYR A 172 10.80 -11.06 11.89
C TYR A 172 11.15 -12.47 12.34
N ARG A 173 12.38 -12.91 12.03
CA ARG A 173 12.87 -14.23 12.44
C ARG A 173 14.37 -14.19 12.73
N SER A 174 14.75 -14.62 13.93
CA SER A 174 16.16 -14.75 14.35
C SER A 174 16.99 -13.46 14.13
N GLY A 175 16.40 -12.30 14.43
CA GLY A 175 17.08 -11.00 14.27
C GLY A 175 17.02 -10.40 12.87
N ASN A 176 16.46 -11.10 11.88
CA ASN A 176 16.33 -10.62 10.51
C ASN A 176 14.89 -10.23 10.18
N LEU A 177 14.75 -9.19 9.37
CA LEU A 177 13.47 -8.75 8.79
C LEU A 177 13.45 -9.10 7.31
N ARG A 178 12.34 -9.68 6.86
CA ARG A 178 12.09 -9.97 5.45
C ARG A 178 10.69 -9.53 5.07
N CYS A 179 10.58 -8.73 4.02
CA CYS A 179 9.31 -8.46 3.37
C CYS A 179 9.06 -9.49 2.27
N THR A 180 7.83 -9.98 2.17
CA THR A 180 7.38 -10.83 1.06
C THR A 180 6.06 -10.28 0.55
N ALA A 181 6.00 -9.98 -0.74
CA ALA A 181 4.79 -9.50 -1.39
C ALA A 181 3.98 -10.68 -1.97
N PHE A 182 2.66 -10.53 -1.94
CA PHE A 182 1.67 -11.48 -2.41
C PHE A 182 0.53 -10.72 -3.08
N TYR A 183 -0.26 -11.42 -3.90
CA TYR A 183 -1.50 -10.86 -4.42
C TYR A 183 -2.59 -11.93 -4.51
N LYS A 184 -3.83 -11.47 -4.59
CA LYS A 184 -4.97 -12.28 -5.04
C LYS A 184 -5.67 -11.57 -6.17
N SER A 185 -5.95 -12.31 -7.23
CA SER A 185 -6.71 -11.84 -8.39
C SER A 185 -8.12 -12.41 -8.37
N TYR A 186 -9.10 -11.55 -8.68
CA TYR A 186 -10.52 -11.88 -8.78
C TYR A 186 -11.01 -11.91 -10.24
N ASP A 187 -10.14 -11.56 -11.20
CA ASP A 187 -10.39 -11.66 -12.64
C ASP A 187 -9.17 -12.29 -13.32
N ALA A 188 -9.37 -13.46 -13.94
CA ALA A 188 -8.31 -14.20 -14.62
C ALA A 188 -7.59 -13.39 -15.72
N ARG A 189 -8.23 -12.35 -16.27
CA ARG A 189 -7.61 -11.45 -17.27
C ARG A 189 -6.57 -10.51 -16.66
N ASN A 190 -6.62 -10.31 -15.34
CA ASN A 190 -5.78 -9.36 -14.61
C ASN A 190 -4.68 -10.06 -13.79
N SER A 191 -4.56 -11.39 -13.84
CA SER A 191 -3.49 -12.11 -13.13
C SER A 191 -2.10 -11.65 -13.57
N SER A 192 -1.93 -11.34 -14.85
CA SER A 192 -0.65 -10.86 -15.40
C SER A 192 -0.19 -9.53 -14.80
N LEU A 193 -1.12 -8.64 -14.42
CA LEU A 193 -0.77 -7.39 -13.74
C LEU A 193 -0.35 -7.68 -12.29
N GLY A 194 -1.04 -8.61 -11.62
CA GLY A 194 -0.66 -9.04 -10.26
C GLY A 194 0.75 -9.63 -10.23
N ASP A 195 1.07 -10.50 -11.18
CA ASP A 195 2.40 -11.08 -11.34
C ASP A 195 3.47 -9.99 -11.54
N GLN A 196 3.23 -9.03 -12.44
CA GLN A 196 4.14 -7.90 -12.68
C GLN A 196 4.32 -7.01 -11.45
N ILE A 197 3.26 -6.76 -10.69
CA ILE A 197 3.34 -6.01 -9.44
C ILE A 197 4.25 -6.74 -8.46
N ILE A 198 4.09 -8.05 -8.26
CA ILE A 198 4.94 -8.80 -7.32
C ILE A 198 6.38 -8.90 -7.82
N GLU A 199 6.60 -9.14 -9.11
CA GLU A 199 7.94 -9.20 -9.71
C GLU A 199 8.70 -7.90 -9.44
N THR A 200 8.11 -6.75 -9.80
CA THR A 200 8.74 -5.43 -9.62
C THR A 200 8.84 -4.96 -8.16
N LEU A 201 8.04 -5.54 -7.26
CA LEU A 201 8.16 -5.33 -5.81
C LEU A 201 9.30 -6.17 -5.21
N MET A 202 9.77 -7.21 -5.89
CA MET A 202 10.78 -8.13 -5.36
C MET A 202 12.15 -8.03 -6.05
N GLU A 203 12.26 -7.20 -7.09
CA GLU A 203 13.54 -6.73 -7.69
C GLU A 203 14.39 -5.93 -6.69
#